data_AF-A0A1Y4HB90-F1
#
_entry.id   AF-A0A1Y4HB90-F1
#
_cell.length_a   1.000
_cell.length_b   1.000
_cell.length_c   1.000
_cell.angle_alpha   90.00
_cell.angle_beta   90.00
_cell.angle_gamma   90.00
#
_symmetry.space_group_name_H-M   'P 1'
#
loop_
_entity.id
_entity.type
_entity.pdbx_description
1 polymer ?
#
loop_
_entity_poly.entity_id
_entity_poly.type
_entity_poly.pdbx_seq_one_letter_code
_entity_poly.pdbx_strand_id
1 'polypeptide(L)'
;MSRAIPLIDCAGMSNERWLECRAHGPKGDIPYTVGGSDVATIFGLSPWTTPLELWLIKKGRMKTPQKSNPDQLMMGHLLEPIAAYWYAQKTGNTVYDDTCLYQHADHPYALANMDRRFTRAVDGAPGILECKSCTYHKAEDWADGAIPGYYELRVTRSCMKSASTRERT
;
A
#
# COMPACT_ATOMS: atom_id res chain seq x y z
N MET A 1 -21.46 8.60 -2.78
CA MET A 1 -20.42 8.14 -1.84
C MET A 1 -19.44 9.28 -1.64
N SER A 2 -19.11 9.57 -0.40
CA SER A 2 -18.12 10.55 0.03
C SER A 2 -16.74 10.19 -0.54
N ARG A 3 -16.03 11.16 -1.13
CA ARG A 3 -14.71 10.94 -1.78
C ARG A 3 -13.59 11.11 -0.75
N ALA A 4 -12.53 10.31 -0.88
CA ALA A 4 -11.34 10.47 -0.06
C ALA A 4 -10.75 11.89 -0.18
N ILE A 5 -10.28 12.43 0.93
CA ILE A 5 -9.81 13.81 1.06
C ILE A 5 -8.28 13.79 0.93
N PRO A 6 -7.68 14.46 -0.07
CA PRO A 6 -6.23 14.61 -0.15
C PRO A 6 -5.75 15.50 1.00
N LEU A 7 -4.78 15.04 1.79
CA LEU A 7 -4.26 15.76 2.95
C LEU A 7 -2.96 16.52 2.64
N ILE A 8 -2.02 15.88 1.94
CA ILE A 8 -0.70 16.45 1.63
C ILE A 8 -0.06 15.71 0.45
N ASP A 9 0.71 16.44 -0.36
CA ASP A 9 1.63 15.85 -1.34
C ASP A 9 2.95 15.49 -0.64
N CYS A 10 3.35 14.23 -0.72
CA CYS A 10 4.57 13.71 -0.11
C CYS A 10 5.78 13.73 -1.05
N ALA A 11 5.68 14.31 -2.25
CA ALA A 11 6.81 14.45 -3.16
C ALA A 11 7.98 15.20 -2.49
N GLY A 12 9.17 14.60 -2.53
CA GLY A 12 10.38 15.17 -1.91
C GLY A 12 10.39 15.18 -0.37
N MET A 13 9.41 14.55 0.29
CA MET A 13 9.33 14.47 1.74
C MET A 13 10.34 13.46 2.29
N SER A 14 10.96 13.76 3.45
CA SER A 14 11.80 12.78 4.15
C SER A 14 10.96 11.60 4.63
N ASN A 15 11.58 10.42 4.72
CA ASN A 15 10.91 9.22 5.25
C ASN A 15 10.41 9.43 6.69
N GLU A 16 11.16 10.17 7.51
CA GLU A 16 10.76 10.53 8.89
C GLU A 16 9.47 11.35 8.89
N ARG A 17 9.43 12.43 8.11
CA ARG A 17 8.24 13.29 8.04
C ARG A 17 7.04 12.55 7.44
N TRP A 18 7.28 11.68 6.47
CA TRP A 18 6.25 10.84 5.89
C TRP A 18 5.64 9.87 6.92
N LEU A 19 6.48 9.25 7.76
CA LEU A 19 6.03 8.38 8.85
C LEU A 19 5.25 9.15 9.92
N GLU A 20 5.65 10.38 10.26
CA GLU A 20 4.89 11.26 11.17
C GLU A 20 3.50 11.59 10.61
N CYS A 21 3.44 12.04 9.35
CA CYS A 21 2.17 12.32 8.67
C CYS A 21 1.27 11.09 8.65
N ARG A 22 1.84 9.90 8.46
CA ARG A 22 1.09 8.64 8.50
C ARG A 22 0.64 8.26 9.89
N ALA A 23 1.33 8.66 10.96
CA ALA A 23 0.98 8.32 12.34
C ALA A 23 -0.12 9.24 12.91
N HIS A 24 -0.09 10.53 12.56
CA HIS A 24 -0.93 11.56 13.19
C HIS A 24 -1.56 12.58 12.23
N GLY A 25 -1.49 12.34 10.92
CA GLY A 25 -1.86 13.31 9.91
C GLY A 25 -0.82 14.44 9.76
N PRO A 26 -0.88 15.26 8.69
CA PRO A 26 0.11 16.30 8.44
C PRO A 26 0.18 17.38 9.53
N LYS A 27 -0.94 17.65 10.20
CA LYS A 27 -1.02 18.63 11.30
C LYS A 27 -0.70 18.03 12.67
N GLY A 28 -0.57 16.71 12.77
CA GLY A 28 -0.38 16.03 14.05
C GLY A 28 -1.62 16.03 14.96
N ASP A 29 -2.79 16.36 14.43
CA ASP A 29 -4.05 16.51 15.16
C ASP A 29 -4.85 15.20 15.26
N ILE A 30 -4.45 14.15 14.53
CA ILE A 30 -5.09 12.84 14.58
C ILE A 30 -4.42 12.00 15.68
N PRO A 31 -5.13 11.59 16.75
CA PRO A 31 -4.51 10.90 17.88
C PRO A 31 -3.85 9.57 17.51
N TYR A 32 -4.43 8.86 16.55
CA TYR A 32 -3.88 7.65 15.95
C TYR A 32 -4.51 7.46 14.57
N THR A 33 -3.77 6.82 13.68
CA THR A 33 -4.25 6.48 12.34
C THR A 33 -4.26 4.99 12.11
N VAL A 34 -5.03 4.54 11.12
CA VAL A 34 -5.05 3.16 10.62
C VAL A 34 -4.85 3.21 9.11
N GLY A 35 -3.76 2.61 8.63
CA GLY A 35 -3.51 2.43 7.21
C GLY A 35 -3.75 1.01 6.73
N GLY A 36 -3.69 0.78 5.41
CA GLY A 36 -3.94 -0.56 4.84
C GLY A 36 -3.06 -1.67 5.45
N SER A 37 -1.79 -1.37 5.77
CA SER A 37 -0.90 -2.34 6.46
C SER A 37 -1.36 -2.69 7.86
N ASP A 38 -2.01 -1.77 8.56
CA ASP A 38 -2.51 -1.96 9.93
C ASP A 38 -3.75 -2.85 9.93
N VAL A 39 -4.59 -2.75 8.90
CA VAL A 39 -5.81 -3.58 8.74
C VAL A 39 -5.46 -5.07 8.76
N ALA A 40 -4.45 -5.49 7.99
CA ALA A 40 -4.00 -6.89 7.99
C ALA A 40 -3.55 -7.38 9.38
N THR A 41 -2.89 -6.50 10.15
CA THR A 41 -2.48 -6.79 11.53
C THR A 41 -3.67 -6.86 12.48
N ILE A 42 -4.67 -5.98 12.35
CA ILE A 42 -5.89 -5.97 13.17
C ILE A 42 -6.64 -7.30 13.02
N PHE A 43 -6.71 -7.85 11.81
CA PHE A 43 -7.32 -9.16 11.55
C PHE A 43 -6.42 -10.36 11.88
N GLY A 44 -5.21 -10.13 12.42
CA GLY A 44 -4.29 -11.21 12.81
C GLY A 44 -3.64 -11.93 11.64
N LEU A 45 -3.66 -11.35 10.43
CA LEU A 45 -3.11 -11.95 9.21
C LEU A 45 -1.69 -11.49 8.91
N SER A 46 -1.13 -10.59 9.71
CA SER A 46 0.25 -10.13 9.57
C SER A 46 1.22 -11.10 10.26
N PRO A 47 2.24 -11.62 9.56
CA PRO A 47 3.27 -12.44 10.19
C PRO A 47 4.32 -11.62 10.96
N TRP A 48 4.22 -10.29 10.93
CA TRP A 48 5.26 -9.38 11.44
C TRP A 48 4.88 -8.65 12.73
N THR A 49 3.60 -8.54 13.02
CA THR A 49 3.10 -7.72 14.14
C THR A 49 1.78 -8.30 14.61
N THR A 50 1.60 -8.42 15.92
CA THR A 50 0.35 -8.86 16.54
C THR A 50 -0.63 -7.69 16.72
N PRO A 51 -1.95 -7.96 16.85
CA PRO A 51 -2.92 -6.92 17.16
C PRO A 51 -2.61 -6.13 18.44
N LEU A 52 -2.09 -6.81 19.48
CA LEU A 52 -1.74 -6.17 20.76
C LEU A 52 -0.55 -5.23 20.61
N GLU A 53 0.50 -5.66 19.92
CA GLU A 53 1.66 -4.79 19.65
C GLU A 53 1.26 -3.56 18.84
N LEU A 54 0.43 -3.73 17.80
CA LEU A 54 -0.09 -2.61 17.03
C LEU A 54 -0.86 -1.64 17.93
N TRP A 55 -1.74 -2.13 18.80
CA TRP A 55 -2.48 -1.29 19.74
C TRP A 55 -1.55 -0.52 20.68
N LEU A 56 -0.53 -1.18 21.25
CA LEU A 56 0.46 -0.54 22.12
C LEU A 56 1.23 0.56 21.38
N ILE A 57 1.64 0.32 20.13
CA ILE A 57 2.31 1.30 19.28
C ILE A 57 1.40 2.51 19.02
N LYS A 58 0.16 2.26 18.57
CA LYS A 58 -0.81 3.34 18.25
C LYS A 58 -1.23 4.15 19.48
N LYS A 59 -1.14 3.59 20.69
CA LYS A 59 -1.36 4.29 21.95
C LYS A 59 -0.11 4.95 22.53
N GLY A 60 1.03 4.92 21.83
CA GLY A 60 2.30 5.48 22.29
C GLY A 60 2.89 4.75 23.50
N ARG A 61 2.44 3.52 23.77
CA ARG A 61 2.89 2.67 24.90
C ARG A 61 4.07 1.78 24.52
N MET A 62 4.40 1.70 23.24
CA MET A 62 5.49 0.93 22.68
C MET A 62 6.09 1.70 21.50
N LYS A 63 7.42 1.70 21.37
CA LYS A 63 8.07 2.22 20.17
C LYS A 63 7.92 1.21 19.03
N THR A 64 7.71 1.70 17.81
CA THR A 64 7.72 0.83 16.62
C THR A 64 9.05 0.09 16.55
N PRO A 65 9.05 -1.25 16.58
CA PRO A 65 10.29 -2.01 16.50
C PRO A 65 10.96 -1.76 15.15
N GLN A 66 12.30 -1.81 15.13
CA GLN A 66 13.03 -1.78 13.87
C GLN A 66 12.60 -2.98 13.03
N LYS A 67 12.23 -2.72 11.78
CA LYS A 67 11.77 -3.78 10.88
C LYS A 67 12.91 -4.78 10.68
N SER A 68 12.61 -6.06 10.85
CA SER A 68 13.58 -7.15 10.69
C SER A 68 13.92 -7.45 9.23
N ASN A 69 13.23 -6.81 8.28
CA ASN A 69 13.35 -7.06 6.84
C ASN A 69 13.63 -5.79 6.00
N PRO A 70 14.64 -4.98 6.33
CA PRO A 70 14.94 -3.74 5.61
C PRO A 70 15.23 -3.98 4.12
N ASP A 71 15.96 -5.04 3.79
CA ASP A 71 16.32 -5.37 2.40
C ASP A 71 15.09 -5.73 1.55
N GLN A 72 14.12 -6.45 2.13
CA GLN A 72 12.88 -6.81 1.42
C GLN A 72 12.04 -5.56 1.09
N LEU A 73 12.03 -4.58 2.00
CA LEU A 73 11.32 -3.31 1.77
C LEU A 73 12.02 -2.46 0.72
N MET A 74 13.36 -2.40 0.78
CA MET A 74 14.16 -1.72 -0.24
C MET A 74 13.95 -2.34 -1.62
N MET A 75 13.98 -3.66 -1.71
CA MET A 75 13.66 -4.38 -2.95
C MET A 75 12.25 -4.07 -3.45
N GLY A 76 11.27 -3.95 -2.55
CA GLY A 76 9.91 -3.53 -2.91
C GLY A 76 9.86 -2.15 -3.55
N HIS A 77 10.52 -1.15 -2.96
CA HIS A 77 10.60 0.19 -3.53
C HIS A 77 11.31 0.20 -4.89
N LEU A 78 12.37 -0.60 -5.07
CA LEU A 78 13.09 -0.69 -6.35
C LEU A 78 12.25 -1.35 -7.44
N LEU A 79 11.43 -2.35 -7.10
CA LEU A 79 10.64 -3.12 -8.05
C LEU A 79 9.29 -2.46 -8.39
N GLU A 80 8.80 -1.53 -7.58
CA GLU A 80 7.51 -0.88 -7.81
C GLU A 80 7.42 -0.15 -9.17
N PRO A 81 8.39 0.69 -9.59
CA PRO A 81 8.35 1.32 -10.91
C PRO A 81 8.36 0.30 -12.07
N ILE A 82 9.07 -0.82 -11.88
CA ILE A 82 9.17 -1.90 -12.86
C ILE A 82 7.83 -2.63 -12.99
N ALA A 83 7.17 -2.93 -11.86
CA ALA A 83 5.85 -3.53 -11.85
C ALA A 83 4.80 -2.63 -12.52
N ALA A 84 4.83 -1.33 -12.20
CA ALA A 84 3.95 -0.32 -12.81
C ALA A 84 4.16 -0.23 -14.33
N TYR A 85 5.42 -0.24 -14.80
CA TYR A 85 5.75 -0.26 -16.23
C TYR A 85 5.14 -1.47 -16.93
N TRP A 86 5.35 -2.69 -16.42
CA TRP A 86 4.82 -3.90 -17.04
C TRP A 86 3.30 -3.97 -16.99
N TYR A 87 2.67 -3.44 -15.94
CA TYR A 87 1.22 -3.29 -15.90
C TYR A 87 0.72 -2.40 -17.04
N ALA A 88 1.35 -1.24 -17.27
CA ALA A 88 1.00 -0.33 -18.35
C ALA A 88 1.14 -1.03 -19.72
N GLN A 89 2.26 -1.74 -19.95
CA GLN A 89 2.49 -2.47 -21.21
C GLN A 89 1.45 -3.58 -21.46
N LYS A 90 1.10 -4.36 -20.43
CA LYS A 90 0.14 -5.47 -20.57
C LYS A 90 -1.31 -5.01 -20.76
N THR A 91 -1.69 -3.89 -20.17
CA THR A 91 -3.09 -3.43 -20.14
C THR A 91 -3.38 -2.32 -21.14
N GLY A 92 -2.35 -1.62 -21.63
CA GLY A 92 -2.48 -0.39 -22.40
C GLY A 92 -2.90 0.83 -21.56
N ASN A 93 -3.10 0.67 -20.25
CA ASN A 93 -3.51 1.76 -19.37
C ASN A 93 -2.38 2.78 -19.20
N THR A 94 -2.72 4.06 -19.10
CA THR A 94 -1.76 5.12 -18.79
C THR A 94 -1.57 5.20 -17.28
N VAL A 95 -0.41 4.74 -16.79
CA VAL A 95 -0.06 4.76 -15.35
C VAL A 95 0.71 6.05 -15.03
N TYR A 96 0.45 6.63 -13.86
CA TYR A 96 1.13 7.82 -13.36
C TYR A 96 1.27 7.77 -11.84
N ASP A 97 2.19 8.59 -11.33
CA ASP A 97 2.54 8.64 -9.92
C ASP A 97 1.42 9.28 -9.08
N ASP A 98 1.23 8.76 -7.87
CA ASP A 98 0.43 9.41 -6.83
C ASP A 98 1.25 9.50 -5.55
N THR A 99 1.67 10.72 -5.22
CA THR A 99 2.49 11.02 -4.05
C THR A 99 1.65 11.47 -2.86
N CYS A 100 0.32 11.50 -2.97
CA CYS A 100 -0.54 12.10 -1.97
C CYS A 100 -0.90 11.12 -0.83
N LEU A 101 -1.03 11.67 0.38
CA LEU A 101 -1.66 11.00 1.52
C LEU A 101 -3.13 11.39 1.58
N TYR A 102 -4.01 10.40 1.64
CA TYR A 102 -5.46 10.60 1.65
C TYR A 102 -6.07 10.20 2.98
N GLN A 103 -7.17 10.87 3.34
CA GLN A 103 -8.02 10.55 4.47
C GLN A 103 -9.39 10.05 4.01
N HIS A 104 -9.92 9.05 4.71
CA HIS A 104 -11.30 8.62 4.51
C HIS A 104 -12.27 9.72 4.97
N ALA A 105 -13.25 10.04 4.13
CA ALA A 105 -14.18 11.14 4.38
C ALA A 105 -14.98 11.01 5.69
N ASP A 106 -15.42 9.79 6.02
CA ASP A 106 -16.25 9.54 7.20
C ASP A 106 -15.44 9.02 8.41
N HIS A 107 -14.15 8.73 8.21
CA HIS A 107 -13.30 8.10 9.23
C HIS A 107 -11.96 8.82 9.29
N PRO A 108 -11.83 9.90 10.08
CA PRO A 108 -10.64 10.73 10.10
C PRO A 108 -9.33 9.99 10.46
N TYR A 109 -9.43 8.88 11.19
CA TYR A 109 -8.27 8.04 11.53
C TYR A 109 -7.81 7.16 10.37
N ALA A 110 -8.61 6.93 9.33
CA ALA A 110 -8.27 6.02 8.24
C ALA A 110 -7.52 6.79 7.14
N LEU A 111 -6.23 6.50 6.99
CA LEU A 111 -5.34 7.15 6.02
C LEU A 111 -4.77 6.14 5.01
N ALA A 112 -4.54 6.59 3.78
CA ALA A 112 -3.95 5.76 2.73
C ALA A 112 -2.98 6.54 1.84
N ASN A 113 -1.87 5.90 1.48
CA ASN A 113 -1.10 6.24 0.29
C ASN A 113 -1.38 5.16 -0.74
N MET A 114 -1.57 5.56 -1.99
CA MET A 114 -1.68 4.65 -3.13
C MET A 114 -0.30 4.53 -3.77
N ASP A 115 0.03 3.36 -4.32
CA ASP A 115 1.32 3.15 -4.99
C ASP A 115 1.32 3.92 -6.33
N ARG A 116 0.26 3.76 -7.14
CA ARG A 116 0.07 4.46 -8.42
C ARG A 116 -1.40 4.72 -8.74
N ARG A 117 -1.64 5.61 -9.71
CA ARG A 117 -2.92 5.75 -10.40
C ARG A 117 -2.81 5.40 -11.87
N PHE A 118 -3.94 5.11 -12.49
CA PHE A 118 -3.98 4.94 -13.93
C PHE A 118 -5.27 5.47 -14.54
N THR A 119 -5.20 5.75 -15.84
CA THR A 119 -6.36 6.01 -16.69
C THR A 119 -6.56 4.79 -17.58
N ARG A 120 -7.75 4.22 -17.55
CA ARG A 120 -8.08 2.99 -18.27
C ARG A 120 -8.19 3.26 -19.77
N ALA A 121 -7.53 2.44 -20.59
CA ALA A 121 -7.48 2.64 -22.03
C ALA A 121 -8.84 2.46 -22.72
N VAL A 122 -9.69 1.56 -22.21
CA VAL A 122 -10.97 1.21 -22.87
C VAL A 122 -12.02 2.31 -22.78
N ASP A 123 -12.03 3.11 -21.71
CA ASP A 123 -13.11 4.08 -21.46
C ASP A 123 -12.67 5.35 -20.72
N GLY A 124 -11.37 5.54 -20.49
CA GLY A 124 -10.83 6.70 -19.79
C GLY A 124 -11.13 6.75 -18.30
N ALA A 125 -11.70 5.69 -17.70
CA ALA A 125 -12.03 5.70 -16.27
C ALA A 125 -10.76 5.70 -15.39
N PRO A 126 -10.74 6.46 -14.29
CA PRO A 126 -9.61 6.46 -13.37
C PRO A 126 -9.59 5.16 -12.53
N GLY A 127 -8.38 4.71 -12.19
CA GLY A 127 -8.14 3.56 -11.33
C GLY A 127 -6.94 3.75 -10.40
N ILE A 128 -6.80 2.82 -9.47
CA ILE A 128 -5.71 2.75 -8.48
C ILE A 128 -4.93 1.48 -8.75
N LEU A 129 -3.61 1.56 -8.72
CA LEU A 129 -2.71 0.44 -8.94
C LEU A 129 -1.83 0.24 -7.71
N GLU A 130 -2.05 -0.87 -7.01
CA GLU A 130 -1.18 -1.29 -5.91
C GLU A 130 -0.20 -2.36 -6.38
N CYS A 131 1.09 -2.04 -6.28
CA CYS A 131 2.19 -2.88 -6.71
C CYS A 131 2.73 -3.67 -5.53
N LYS A 132 2.96 -4.97 -5.73
CA LYS A 132 3.55 -5.84 -4.72
C LYS A 132 4.62 -6.70 -5.36
N SER A 133 5.83 -6.62 -4.82
CA SER A 133 6.92 -7.54 -5.15
C SER A 133 6.94 -8.67 -4.13
N CYS A 134 6.91 -9.91 -4.59
CA CYS A 134 7.06 -11.07 -3.72
C CYS A 134 8.42 -11.73 -3.93
N THR A 135 8.95 -12.32 -2.85
CA THR A 135 10.10 -13.20 -2.95
C THR A 135 9.71 -14.45 -3.75
N TYR A 136 10.67 -15.03 -4.49
CA TYR A 136 10.45 -16.20 -5.35
C TYR A 136 9.74 -17.35 -4.62
N HIS A 137 10.07 -17.58 -3.35
CA HIS A 137 9.46 -18.62 -2.50
C HIS A 137 7.96 -18.42 -2.20
N LYS A 138 7.39 -17.24 -2.50
CA LYS A 138 5.97 -16.94 -2.33
C LYS A 138 5.24 -16.77 -3.66
N ALA A 139 5.87 -17.09 -4.80
CA ALA A 139 5.23 -16.96 -6.10
C ALA A 139 3.96 -17.84 -6.23
N GLU A 140 3.96 -18.99 -5.56
CA GLU A 140 2.83 -19.94 -5.55
C GLU A 140 1.60 -19.37 -4.85
N ASP A 141 1.78 -18.55 -3.79
CA ASP A 141 0.68 -17.85 -3.11
C ASP A 141 -0.07 -16.86 -4.02
N TRP A 142 0.50 -16.54 -5.19
CA TRP A 142 -0.05 -15.61 -6.18
C TRP A 142 -0.46 -16.28 -7.49
N ALA A 143 -0.35 -17.60 -7.58
CA ALA A 143 -0.77 -18.38 -8.74
C ALA A 143 -2.26 -18.17 -9.05
N ASP A 144 -2.63 -18.35 -10.31
CA ASP A 144 -4.03 -18.35 -10.80
C ASP A 144 -4.88 -17.14 -10.41
N GLY A 145 -4.25 -15.99 -10.13
CA GLY A 145 -5.01 -14.81 -9.75
C GLY A 145 -5.35 -14.71 -8.25
N ALA A 146 -4.86 -15.60 -7.38
CA ALA A 146 -5.06 -15.56 -5.93
C ALA A 146 -4.36 -14.37 -5.24
N ILE A 147 -5.07 -13.60 -4.42
CA ILE A 147 -4.46 -12.56 -3.58
C ILE A 147 -4.35 -13.15 -2.17
N PRO A 148 -3.15 -13.26 -1.57
CA PRO A 148 -3.04 -13.72 -0.20
C PRO A 148 -3.91 -12.85 0.72
N GLY A 149 -4.70 -13.44 1.63
CA GLY A 149 -5.75 -12.70 2.37
C GLY A 149 -5.28 -11.46 3.12
N TYR A 150 -4.01 -11.40 3.54
CA TYR A 150 -3.42 -10.21 4.18
C TYR A 150 -3.18 -9.03 3.20
N TYR A 151 -3.12 -9.30 1.89
CA TYR A 151 -3.06 -8.29 0.83
C TYR A 151 -4.45 -7.88 0.34
N GLU A 152 -5.46 -8.77 0.36
CA GLU A 152 -6.84 -8.41 0.00
C GLU A 152 -7.36 -7.26 0.87
N LEU A 153 -7.04 -7.28 2.16
CA LEU A 153 -7.40 -6.23 3.10
C LEU A 153 -6.68 -4.90 2.87
N ARG A 154 -5.52 -4.91 2.19
CA ARG A 154 -4.84 -3.67 1.76
C ARG A 154 -5.51 -3.05 0.54
N VAL A 155 -6.23 -3.85 -0.25
CA VAL A 155 -6.84 -3.46 -1.53
C VAL A 155 -8.36 -3.49 -1.38
N THR A 156 -8.93 -2.60 -0.56
CA THR A 156 -10.39 -2.41 -0.58
C THR A 156 -10.76 -1.44 -1.70
N ARG A 157 -11.07 -2.04 -2.85
CA ARG A 157 -11.72 -1.54 -4.09
C ARG A 157 -10.78 -1.19 -5.27
N SER A 158 -10.64 -2.21 -6.13
CA SER A 158 -10.22 -2.20 -7.55
C SER A 158 -8.72 -2.20 -7.85
N CYS A 159 -8.09 -3.38 -7.93
CA CYS A 159 -6.85 -3.56 -8.69
C CYS A 159 -6.70 -5.00 -9.23
N MET A 160 -6.29 -5.12 -10.51
CA MET A 160 -5.98 -6.36 -11.23
C MET A 160 -4.46 -6.55 -11.35
N LYS A 161 -4.03 -7.81 -11.45
CA LYS A 161 -2.63 -8.27 -11.35
C LYS A 161 -1.82 -8.14 -12.66
N SER A 162 -0.49 -7.98 -12.52
CA SER A 162 0.47 -8.50 -13.48
C SER A 162 1.40 -9.52 -12.81
N ALA A 163 1.16 -10.81 -13.03
CA ALA A 163 2.17 -11.84 -12.81
C ALA A 163 3.08 -11.89 -14.06
N SER A 164 4.39 -11.95 -13.88
CA SER A 164 5.32 -12.28 -14.97
C SER A 164 5.12 -13.75 -15.32
N THR A 165 4.70 -14.02 -16.55
CA THR A 165 4.53 -15.36 -17.11
C THR A 165 5.89 -16.05 -17.22
N ARG A 166 5.99 -17.30 -16.75
CA ARG A 166 7.11 -18.21 -17.02
C ARG A 166 7.14 -18.52 -18.52
N GLU A 167 8.25 -18.27 -19.19
CA GLU A 167 8.62 -19.03 -20.39
C GLU A 167 9.52 -20.17 -19.94
N ARG A 168 9.06 -21.40 -20.22
CA ARG A 168 9.79 -22.64 -19.97
C ARG A 168 10.62 -22.90 -21.23
N THR A 169 11.94 -22.86 -21.14
CA THR A 169 12.82 -23.61 -22.06
C THR A 169 12.87 -25.06 -21.64
#